data_AF-A0A381U236-F1
#
_entry.id   AF-A0A381U236-F1
#
_cell.length_a   1.000
_cell.length_b   1.000
_cell.length_c   1.000
_cell.angle_alpha   90.00
_cell.angle_beta   90.00
_cell.angle_gamma   90.00
#
_symmetry.space_group_name_H-M   'P 1'
#
loop_
_entity.id
_entity.type
_entity.pdbx_description
1 polymer ?
#
loop_
_entity_poly.entity_id
_entity_poly.type
_entity_poly.pdbx_seq_one_letter_code
_entity_poly.pdbx_strand_id
1 'polypeptide(L)'
;MIYKTDPQAISPYLQDASNYTGGFADKVIIPESIEELASFLKTNIQPITIAGAGTGMTASRIPESGFIISLERFDTISTPENGFVDVGPAVSLANLYKNLESTKYFYPP
;
A
#
# COMPACT_ATOMS: atom_id res chain seq x y z
N MET A 1 -7.53 6.61 11.41
CA MET A 1 -7.47 6.90 9.95
C MET A 1 -6.90 8.30 9.71
N ILE A 2 -5.84 8.39 8.91
CA ILE A 2 -5.14 9.63 8.59
C ILE A 2 -5.53 10.11 7.19
N TYR A 3 -5.70 11.43 7.02
CA TYR A 3 -5.96 12.07 5.74
C TYR A 3 -4.85 13.05 5.39
N LYS A 4 -4.29 12.94 4.19
CA LYS A 4 -3.40 13.95 3.61
C LYS A 4 -4.16 14.71 2.53
N THR A 5 -4.24 16.02 2.70
CA THR A 5 -4.87 16.94 1.74
C THR A 5 -3.90 18.00 1.22
N ASP A 6 -2.73 18.12 1.86
CA ASP A 6 -1.69 19.04 1.42
C ASP A 6 -1.01 18.50 0.14
N PRO A 7 -0.85 19.31 -0.93
CA PRO A 7 -0.24 18.85 -2.17
C PRO A 7 1.17 18.28 -2.01
N GLN A 8 2.01 18.83 -1.11
CA GLN A 8 3.35 18.29 -0.89
C GLN A 8 3.29 16.92 -0.21
N ALA A 9 2.32 16.71 0.69
CA ALA A 9 2.08 15.42 1.33
C ALA A 9 1.49 14.36 0.38
N ILE A 10 0.76 14.78 -0.66
CA ILE A 10 0.18 13.90 -1.69
C ILE A 10 1.21 13.54 -2.77
N SER A 11 2.09 14.48 -3.13
CA SER A 11 3.04 14.35 -4.25
C SER A 11 3.83 13.03 -4.29
N PRO A 12 4.36 12.49 -3.17
CA PRO A 12 5.05 11.19 -3.18
C PRO A 12 4.19 10.01 -3.63
N TYR A 13 2.86 10.11 -3.50
CA TYR A 13 1.95 9.03 -3.91
C TYR A 13 1.61 9.05 -5.40
N LEU A 14 1.90 10.17 -6.09
CA LEU A 14 1.67 10.39 -7.52
C LEU A 14 2.90 10.05 -8.38
N GLN A 15 3.86 9.34 -7.81
CA GLN A 15 5.09 8.92 -8.48
C GLN A 15 5.31 7.43 -8.27
N ASP A 16 5.90 6.81 -9.29
CA ASP A 16 6.42 5.45 -9.25
C ASP A 16 7.59 5.32 -10.23
N ALA A 17 8.14 4.10 -10.36
CA ALA A 17 9.28 3.84 -11.22
C ALA A 17 9.00 3.96 -12.74
N SER A 18 7.74 4.20 -13.16
CA SER A 18 7.39 4.44 -14.56
C SER A 18 7.81 5.82 -15.09
N ASN A 19 8.09 6.77 -14.18
CA ASN A 19 8.31 8.19 -14.49
C ASN A 19 7.10 8.90 -15.14
N TYR A 20 5.88 8.37 -15.02
CA TYR A 20 4.68 9.06 -15.45
C TYR A 20 4.39 10.29 -14.56
N THR A 21 4.05 11.43 -15.17
CA THR A 21 3.91 12.73 -14.47
C THR A 21 2.52 13.38 -14.60
N GLY A 22 1.48 12.60 -14.92
CA GLY A 22 0.10 13.11 -15.11
C GLY A 22 -0.87 12.83 -13.96
N GLY A 23 -0.38 12.31 -12.84
CA GLY A 23 -1.23 11.85 -11.74
C GLY A 23 -1.92 12.97 -10.98
N PHE A 24 -3.15 12.71 -10.52
CA PHE A 24 -3.91 13.60 -9.65
C PHE A 24 -4.77 12.81 -8.66
N ALA A 25 -4.79 13.27 -7.41
CA ALA A 25 -5.68 12.79 -6.37
C ALA A 25 -6.09 13.94 -5.46
N ASP A 26 -7.35 13.93 -5.02
CA ASP A 26 -7.89 14.92 -4.10
C ASP A 26 -7.31 14.74 -2.69
N LYS A 27 -7.12 13.48 -2.26
CA LYS A 27 -6.64 13.10 -0.92
C LYS A 27 -5.91 11.76 -0.93
N VAL A 28 -5.01 11.59 0.02
CA VAL A 28 -4.47 10.28 0.41
C VAL A 28 -5.06 9.88 1.76
N ILE A 29 -5.53 8.64 1.84
CA ILE A 29 -6.12 8.04 3.02
C ILE A 29 -5.20 6.93 3.49
N ILE A 30 -4.84 6.94 4.77
CA ILE A 30 -4.04 5.91 5.40
C ILE A 30 -4.89 5.32 6.53
N PRO A 31 -5.53 4.16 6.31
CA PRO A 31 -6.25 3.47 7.36
C PRO A 31 -5.27 2.89 8.37
N GLU A 32 -5.68 2.85 9.63
CA GLU A 32 -4.90 2.23 10.71
C GLU A 32 -5.49 0.88 11.13
N SER A 33 -6.69 0.52 10.63
CA SER A 33 -7.31 -0.78 10.82
C SER A 33 -8.18 -1.22 9.65
N ILE A 34 -8.52 -2.52 9.60
CA ILE A 34 -9.41 -3.10 8.60
C ILE A 34 -10.81 -2.50 8.73
N GLU A 35 -11.28 -2.27 9.95
CA GLU A 35 -12.60 -1.70 10.24
C GLU A 35 -12.70 -0.27 9.72
N GLU A 36 -11.66 0.54 9.92
CA GLU A 36 -11.59 1.90 9.38
C GLU A 36 -11.64 1.89 7.84
N LEU A 37 -10.82 1.05 7.20
CA LEU A 37 -10.80 0.89 5.75
C LEU A 37 -12.16 0.43 5.23
N ALA A 38 -12.76 -0.59 5.85
CA ALA A 38 -14.06 -1.13 5.43
C ALA A 38 -15.19 -0.11 5.58
N SER A 39 -15.20 0.68 6.66
CA SER A 39 -16.17 1.75 6.87
C SER A 39 -16.06 2.83 5.79
N PHE A 40 -14.83 3.25 5.47
CA PHE A 40 -14.57 4.20 4.40
C PHE A 40 -15.02 3.67 3.04
N LEU A 41 -14.63 2.44 2.68
CA LEU A 41 -14.98 1.83 1.39
C LEU A 41 -16.50 1.69 1.18
N LYS A 42 -17.26 1.42 2.24
CA LYS A 42 -18.73 1.30 2.17
C LYS A 42 -19.44 2.62 1.86
N THR A 43 -18.84 3.75 2.24
CA THR A 43 -19.46 5.08 2.16
C THR A 43 -18.91 5.92 1.03
N ASN A 44 -17.70 5.60 0.54
CA ASN A 44 -17.06 6.33 -0.54
C ASN A 44 -17.63 5.98 -1.91
N ILE A 45 -17.95 7.03 -2.68
CA ILE A 45 -18.42 6.93 -4.08
C ILE A 45 -17.39 7.41 -5.10
N GLN A 46 -16.27 8.01 -4.63
CA GLN A 46 -15.22 8.52 -5.52
C GLN A 46 -14.35 7.39 -6.05
N PRO A 47 -13.73 7.54 -7.24
CA PRO A 47 -12.70 6.61 -7.70
C PRO A 47 -11.59 6.44 -6.65
N ILE A 48 -11.10 5.21 -6.52
CA ILE A 48 -10.02 4.86 -5.59
C ILE A 48 -8.87 4.22 -6.36
N THR A 49 -7.65 4.57 -5.97
CA THR A 49 -6.44 3.86 -6.35
C THR A 49 -5.69 3.40 -5.10
N ILE A 50 -5.31 2.12 -5.06
CA ILE A 50 -4.49 1.58 -3.97
C ILE A 50 -3.02 1.88 -4.26
N ALA A 51 -2.31 2.44 -3.30
CA ALA A 51 -0.88 2.73 -3.38
C ALA A 51 -0.05 1.76 -2.52
N GLY A 52 0.84 1.02 -3.18
CA GLY A 52 1.88 0.20 -2.54
C GLY A 52 3.22 0.95 -2.42
N ALA A 53 4.34 0.24 -2.59
CA ALA A 53 5.69 0.79 -2.42
C ALA A 53 6.18 1.74 -3.54
N GLY A 54 5.57 1.69 -4.74
CA GLY A 54 5.91 2.63 -5.82
C GLY A 54 7.03 2.21 -6.76
N THR A 55 7.29 0.92 -6.80
CA THR A 55 8.28 0.31 -7.70
C THR A 55 7.68 -0.14 -9.03
N GLY A 56 6.40 0.15 -9.28
CA GLY A 56 5.71 -0.21 -10.53
C GLY A 56 6.23 0.57 -11.73
N MET A 57 6.27 -0.08 -12.90
CA MET A 57 6.80 0.49 -14.15
C MET A 57 5.71 0.93 -15.14
N THR A 58 4.43 0.79 -14.77
CA THR A 58 3.27 0.97 -15.65
C THR A 58 2.29 2.04 -15.16
N ALA A 59 2.71 2.90 -14.23
CA ALA A 59 1.89 3.95 -13.61
C ALA A 59 0.62 3.45 -12.89
N SER A 60 0.49 2.15 -12.61
CA SER A 60 -0.77 1.54 -12.14
C SER A 60 -1.22 1.98 -10.75
N ARG A 61 -0.33 2.61 -9.97
CA ARG A 61 -0.66 3.21 -8.66
C ARG A 61 -0.94 4.70 -8.73
N ILE A 62 -0.84 5.31 -9.90
CA ILE A 62 -0.97 6.75 -10.09
C ILE A 62 -2.40 7.04 -10.60
N PRO A 63 -3.28 7.64 -9.79
CA PRO A 63 -4.64 7.97 -10.21
C PRO A 63 -4.69 9.17 -11.16
N GLU A 64 -5.77 9.25 -11.94
CA GLU A 64 -6.14 10.45 -12.69
C GLU A 64 -7.13 11.35 -11.91
N SER A 65 -7.82 10.79 -10.90
CA SER A 65 -8.79 11.51 -10.06
C SER A 65 -9.11 10.73 -8.77
N GLY A 66 -9.83 11.37 -7.85
CA GLY A 66 -10.36 10.71 -6.66
C GLY A 66 -9.33 10.52 -5.55
N PHE A 67 -9.38 9.38 -4.88
CA PHE A 67 -8.63 9.15 -3.65
C PHE A 67 -7.57 8.07 -3.79
N ILE A 68 -6.43 8.30 -3.14
CA ILE A 68 -5.42 7.28 -2.93
C ILE A 68 -5.67 6.62 -1.58
N ILE A 69 -5.61 5.30 -1.52
CA ILE A 69 -5.53 4.56 -0.26
C ILE A 69 -4.13 3.97 -0.14
N SER A 70 -3.36 4.46 0.83
CA SER A 70 -2.08 3.85 1.20
C SER A 70 -2.32 2.85 2.32
N LEU A 71 -1.88 1.61 2.11
CA LEU A 71 -1.95 0.53 3.11
C LEU A 71 -0.66 0.42 3.92
N GLU A 72 0.16 1.49 3.97
CA GLU A 72 1.49 1.52 4.61
C GLU A 72 1.51 1.17 6.10
N ARG A 73 0.35 1.12 6.78
CA ARG A 73 0.22 0.70 8.18
C ARG A 73 -0.07 -0.79 8.37
N PHE A 74 -0.28 -1.53 7.30
CA PHE A 74 -0.55 -2.96 7.34
C PHE A 74 0.72 -3.75 6.95
N ASP A 75 1.73 -3.69 7.81
CA ASP A 75 3.07 -4.25 7.62
C ASP A 75 3.39 -5.43 8.54
N THR A 76 2.36 -6.06 9.09
CA THR A 76 2.49 -7.20 10.00
C THR A 76 2.88 -8.49 9.26
N ILE A 77 3.67 -9.33 9.93
CA ILE A 77 4.07 -10.67 9.45
C ILE A 77 3.73 -11.66 10.57
N SER A 78 2.97 -12.71 10.25
CA SER A 78 2.65 -13.77 11.21
C SER A 78 3.81 -14.76 11.36
N THR A 79 3.71 -15.68 12.32
CA THR A 79 4.69 -16.76 12.45
C THR A 79 4.51 -17.74 11.28
N PRO A 80 5.57 -18.06 10.52
CA PRO A 80 5.48 -19.05 9.46
C PRO A 80 5.15 -20.45 10.01
N GLU A 81 4.18 -21.12 9.40
CA GLU A 81 3.74 -22.46 9.79
C GLU A 81 3.30 -23.27 8.56
N ASN A 82 3.63 -24.57 8.53
CA ASN A 82 3.21 -25.49 7.46
C ASN A 82 3.54 -25.05 6.02
N GLY A 83 4.56 -24.21 5.84
CA GLY A 83 4.94 -23.68 4.53
C GLY A 83 4.17 -22.43 4.10
N PHE A 84 3.40 -21.82 5.01
CA PHE A 84 2.64 -20.60 4.79
C PHE A 84 3.06 -19.53 5.80
N VAL A 85 2.85 -18.27 5.44
CA VAL A 85 2.98 -17.11 6.32
C VAL A 85 1.99 -16.05 5.85
N ASP A 86 1.26 -15.46 6.79
CA ASP A 86 0.35 -14.36 6.48
C ASP A 86 1.11 -13.05 6.59
N VAL A 87 0.93 -12.19 5.58
CA VAL A 87 1.59 -10.90 5.51
C VAL A 87 0.58 -9.81 5.22
N GLY A 88 0.80 -8.65 5.84
CA GLY A 88 0.11 -7.44 5.48
C GLY A 88 0.54 -6.93 4.08
N PRO A 89 -0.32 -6.18 3.38
CA PRO A 89 -0.05 -5.69 2.02
C PRO A 89 1.12 -4.70 1.91
N ALA A 90 1.60 -4.13 3.02
CA ALA A 90 2.77 -3.24 3.04
C ALA A 90 4.07 -3.95 3.44
N VAL A 91 4.05 -5.26 3.70
CA VAL A 91 5.26 -6.03 3.96
C VAL A 91 6.14 -6.02 2.72
N SER A 92 7.35 -5.46 2.85
CA SER A 92 8.36 -5.55 1.80
C SER A 92 8.96 -6.94 1.74
N LEU A 93 9.41 -7.36 0.55
CA LEU A 93 10.15 -8.62 0.39
C LEU A 93 11.39 -8.66 1.28
N ALA A 94 12.08 -7.53 1.46
CA ALA A 94 13.23 -7.44 2.35
C ALA A 94 12.87 -7.76 3.82
N ASN A 95 11.74 -7.24 4.30
CA ASN A 95 11.26 -7.53 5.66
C ASN A 95 10.80 -8.98 5.79
N LEU A 96 10.13 -9.52 4.77
CA LEU A 96 9.74 -10.93 4.73
C LEU A 96 10.97 -11.84 4.79
N TYR A 97 11.97 -11.63 3.94
CA TYR A 97 13.21 -12.41 3.96
C TYR A 97 13.89 -12.35 5.32
N LYS A 98 14.04 -11.16 5.90
CA LYS A 98 14.61 -10.97 7.24
C LYS A 98 13.84 -11.75 8.32
N ASN A 99 12.51 -11.81 8.23
CA ASN A 99 11.68 -12.58 9.15
C ASN A 99 11.87 -14.10 9.00
N LEU A 100 12.11 -14.56 7.76
CA LEU A 100 12.30 -15.97 7.45
C LEU A 100 13.73 -16.49 7.68
N GLU A 101 14.74 -15.62 7.78
CA GLU A 101 16.18 -15.97 7.91
C GLU A 101 16.48 -16.99 9.02
N SER A 102 15.77 -16.91 10.16
CA SER A 102 15.97 -17.82 11.30
C SER A 102 15.16 -19.12 11.20
N THR A 103 14.39 -19.29 10.12
CA THR A 103 13.50 -20.42 9.89
C THR A 103 14.04 -21.34 8.80
N LYS A 104 13.37 -22.47 8.58
CA LYS A 104 13.64 -23.36 7.43
C LYS A 104 12.92 -22.93 6.14
N TYR A 105 12.13 -21.85 6.19
CA TYR A 105 11.28 -21.41 5.11
C TYR A 105 11.96 -20.31 4.29
N PHE A 106 11.55 -20.17 3.03
CA PHE A 106 11.96 -19.08 2.15
C PHE A 106 10.78 -18.71 1.24
N TYR A 107 10.72 -17.44 0.82
CA TYR A 107 9.73 -16.98 -0.15
C TYR A 107 10.33 -17.09 -1.57
N PRO A 108 9.76 -17.95 -2.46
CA PRO A 108 10.27 -18.11 -3.81
C PRO A 108 10.03 -16.85 -4.67
N PRO A 109 10.80 -16.66 -5.77
CA PRO A 109 10.62 -15.57 -6.71
C PRO A 109 9.33 -15.67 -7.52
#